data_AF-R5FXX2-F1
#
_entry.id   AF-R5FXX2-F1
#
_cell.length_a   1.000
_cell.length_b   1.000
_cell.length_c   1.000
_cell.angle_alpha   90.00
_cell.angle_beta   90.00
_cell.angle_gamma   90.00
#
_symmetry.space_group_name_H-M   'P 1'
#
loop_
_entity.id
_entity.type
_entity.pdbx_description
1 polymer ?
#
loop_
_entity_poly.entity_id
_entity_poly.type
_entity_poly.pdbx_seq_one_letter_code
_entity_poly.pdbx_strand_id
1 'polypeptide(L)'
;MQTRQLLFVALSAILIMATSCKPKEAVDETKQKNHQDTHKIEITFTPGAMKGDKFIPSGEPSASIIASQASEWRQSKVITLQTDTPYFVQVTHYSKSGQSINREYVTNGEDRIHQHFFMPKIEESNLSATSIIDYLYLDTDPWDAPISTDAKVIGKENPIGLKGVMTFKVPTEQLKIRLRLLHARGSKFSSEGKVSPFYQPSVWTANGQYDLDFTFELNVKSKK
;
A
#
# COMPACT_ATOMS: atom_id res chain seq x y z
N MET A 1 -73.79 -33.23 7.69
CA MET A 1 -73.12 -31.93 7.86
C MET A 1 -71.67 -32.17 8.19
N GLN A 2 -70.79 -31.41 7.53
CA GLN A 2 -69.33 -31.30 7.72
C GLN A 2 -68.96 -31.22 9.23
N THR A 3 -67.76 -31.61 9.69
CA THR A 3 -66.49 -30.97 9.34
C THR A 3 -65.27 -31.85 9.69
N ARG A 4 -64.30 -31.90 8.77
CA ARG A 4 -62.93 -32.38 8.98
C ARG A 4 -62.19 -31.38 9.88
N GLN A 5 -61.47 -31.83 10.90
CA GLN A 5 -60.42 -31.02 11.55
C GLN A 5 -59.05 -31.58 11.19
N LEU A 6 -58.25 -30.70 10.57
CA LEU A 6 -56.91 -30.95 10.09
C LEU A 6 -55.88 -31.02 11.23
N LEU A 7 -54.95 -31.96 11.13
CA LEU A 7 -53.64 -31.89 11.78
C LEU A 7 -52.88 -30.67 11.25
N PHE A 8 -52.37 -29.82 12.14
CA PHE A 8 -51.29 -28.87 11.84
C PHE A 8 -50.01 -29.36 12.53
N VAL A 9 -49.09 -29.90 11.74
CA VAL A 9 -47.69 -30.09 12.14
C VAL A 9 -46.97 -28.78 11.84
N ALA A 10 -46.58 -28.04 12.88
CA ALA A 10 -45.77 -26.83 12.73
C ALA A 10 -44.31 -27.23 12.49
N LEU A 11 -43.85 -27.10 11.25
CA LEU A 11 -42.46 -27.25 10.87
C LEU A 11 -41.76 -25.88 11.01
N SER A 12 -41.11 -25.63 12.15
CA SER A 12 -40.30 -24.43 12.35
C SER A 12 -38.99 -24.56 11.55
N ALA A 13 -38.92 -23.91 10.39
CA ALA A 13 -37.69 -23.69 9.66
C ALA A 13 -36.88 -22.58 10.36
N ILE A 14 -35.78 -22.95 11.01
CA ILE A 14 -34.79 -22.02 11.56
C ILE A 14 -34.05 -21.39 10.38
N LEU A 15 -34.39 -20.15 10.05
CA LEU A 15 -33.73 -19.35 9.03
C LEU A 15 -32.41 -18.83 9.61
N ILE A 16 -31.30 -19.52 9.29
CA ILE A 16 -29.95 -19.06 9.61
C ILE A 16 -29.66 -17.85 8.70
N MET A 17 -29.86 -16.64 9.23
CA MET A 17 -29.41 -15.40 8.60
C MET A 17 -27.88 -15.34 8.68
N ALA A 18 -27.20 -15.98 7.73
CA ALA A 18 -25.82 -15.71 7.45
C ALA A 18 -25.73 -14.29 6.85
N THR A 19 -25.47 -13.28 7.68
CA THR A 19 -25.08 -11.95 7.21
C THR A 19 -23.70 -12.07 6.57
N SER A 20 -23.68 -12.51 5.32
CA SER A 20 -22.54 -12.35 4.44
C SER A 20 -22.36 -10.86 4.23
N CYS A 21 -21.55 -10.20 5.06
CA CYS A 21 -21.04 -8.86 4.79
C CYS A 21 -20.27 -8.93 3.46
N LYS A 22 -20.96 -8.70 2.35
CA LYS A 22 -20.30 -8.41 1.08
C LYS A 22 -19.50 -7.12 1.31
N PRO A 23 -18.18 -7.10 1.06
CA PRO A 23 -17.42 -5.88 1.14
C PRO A 23 -18.05 -4.86 0.18
N LYS A 24 -18.27 -3.63 0.68
CA LYS A 24 -18.86 -2.55 -0.13
C LYS A 24 -18.04 -2.36 -1.40
N GLU A 25 -18.72 -2.22 -2.53
CA GLU A 25 -18.08 -1.87 -3.80
C GLU A 25 -17.50 -0.44 -3.67
N ALA A 26 -16.32 -0.23 -4.25
CA ALA A 26 -15.72 1.09 -4.31
C ALA A 26 -16.64 2.02 -5.12
N VAL A 27 -16.81 3.25 -4.65
CA VAL A 27 -17.69 4.24 -5.29
C VAL A 27 -16.90 4.93 -6.41
N ASP A 28 -17.55 5.20 -7.54
CA ASP A 28 -17.00 6.04 -8.61
C ASP A 28 -16.68 7.45 -8.07
N GLU A 29 -15.39 7.82 -7.99
CA GLU A 29 -14.96 9.10 -7.42
C GLU A 29 -15.44 10.31 -8.20
N THR A 30 -15.84 10.15 -9.46
CA THR A 30 -16.47 11.26 -10.21
C THR A 30 -17.82 11.66 -9.62
N LYS A 31 -18.42 10.77 -8.82
CA LYS A 31 -19.69 11.00 -8.10
C LYS A 31 -19.48 11.34 -6.64
N GLN A 32 -18.50 10.72 -5.97
CA GLN A 32 -18.16 11.01 -4.57
C GLN A 32 -16.74 10.56 -4.22
N LYS A 33 -15.88 11.52 -3.83
CA LYS A 33 -14.54 11.23 -3.29
C LYS A 33 -14.66 10.84 -1.81
N ASN A 34 -14.23 9.64 -1.45
CA ASN A 34 -14.30 9.13 -0.07
C ASN A 34 -13.05 9.41 0.76
N HIS A 35 -12.08 10.12 0.19
CA HIS A 35 -10.86 10.50 0.85
C HIS A 35 -10.51 11.98 0.59
N GLN A 36 -9.72 12.56 1.48
CA GLN A 36 -9.13 13.88 1.34
C GLN A 36 -7.91 13.84 0.42
N ASP A 37 -7.55 15.00 -0.12
CA ASP A 37 -6.31 15.13 -0.88
C ASP A 37 -5.08 15.07 0.05
N THR A 38 -4.05 14.38 -0.42
CA THR A 38 -2.76 14.38 0.27
C THR A 38 -2.08 15.73 0.15
N HIS A 39 -1.82 16.36 1.29
CA HIS A 39 -1.12 17.65 1.37
C HIS A 39 0.34 17.52 1.81
N LYS A 40 0.66 16.45 2.55
CA LYS A 40 2.01 16.08 2.96
C LYS A 40 2.15 14.57 2.96
N ILE A 41 3.33 14.07 2.60
CA ILE A 41 3.72 12.68 2.69
C ILE A 41 4.97 12.55 3.55
N GLU A 42 5.03 11.48 4.35
CA GLU A 42 6.24 11.02 5.02
C GLU A 42 6.52 9.57 4.61
N ILE A 43 7.76 9.31 4.22
CA ILE A 43 8.27 7.95 3.94
C ILE A 43 9.35 7.67 4.97
N THR A 44 9.11 6.68 5.84
CA THR A 44 10.10 6.24 6.83
C THR A 44 10.81 4.98 6.39
N PHE A 45 12.08 4.84 6.77
CA PHE A 45 12.91 3.67 6.48
C PHE A 45 13.50 3.13 7.79
N THR A 46 13.07 1.95 8.19
CA THR A 46 13.47 1.31 9.45
C THR A 46 14.29 0.05 9.15
N PRO A 47 15.57 -0.03 9.53
CA PRO A 47 16.40 -1.20 9.25
C PRO A 47 15.92 -2.40 10.07
N GLY A 48 16.10 -3.60 9.53
CA GLY A 48 15.66 -4.82 10.21
C GLY A 48 15.87 -6.06 9.35
N ALA A 49 15.11 -7.12 9.67
CA ALA A 49 15.16 -8.36 8.94
C ALA A 49 13.78 -9.02 8.88
N MET A 50 13.55 -9.78 7.80
CA MET A 50 12.39 -10.67 7.70
C MET A 50 12.58 -11.89 8.61
N LYS A 51 11.52 -12.25 9.33
CA LYS A 51 11.39 -13.51 10.08
C LYS A 51 10.09 -14.18 9.68
N GLY A 52 10.17 -15.09 8.71
CA GLY A 52 8.98 -15.63 8.05
C GLY A 52 8.30 -14.56 7.20
N ASP A 53 7.03 -14.30 7.45
CA ASP A 53 6.23 -13.26 6.81
C ASP A 53 6.25 -11.92 7.56
N LYS A 54 6.88 -11.85 8.74
CA LYS A 54 6.98 -10.64 9.57
C LYS A 54 8.30 -9.91 9.39
N PHE A 55 8.31 -8.62 9.66
CA PHE A 55 9.52 -7.82 9.74
C PHE A 55 9.85 -7.49 11.21
N ILE A 56 11.09 -7.73 11.60
CA ILE A 56 11.62 -7.40 12.93
C ILE A 56 12.55 -6.19 12.80
N PRO A 57 12.15 -5.01 13.28
CA PRO A 57 13.01 -3.83 13.30
C PRO A 57 14.26 -4.07 14.15
N SER A 58 15.41 -3.58 13.68
CA SER A 58 16.65 -3.53 14.47
C SER A 58 16.72 -2.31 15.39
N GLY A 59 15.75 -1.40 15.31
CA GLY A 59 15.68 -0.17 16.10
C GLY A 59 14.61 0.80 15.58
N GLU A 60 14.72 2.07 15.97
CA GLU A 60 13.89 3.17 15.46
C GLU A 60 14.12 3.43 13.96
N PRO A 61 13.20 4.12 13.26
CA PRO A 61 13.42 4.54 11.88
C PRO A 61 14.74 5.28 11.72
N SER A 62 15.62 4.77 10.87
CA SER A 62 16.93 5.39 10.65
C SER A 62 16.86 6.64 9.77
N ALA A 63 15.78 6.78 8.99
CA ALA A 63 15.63 7.88 8.05
C ALA A 63 14.15 8.14 7.72
N SER A 64 13.85 9.40 7.38
CA SER A 64 12.56 9.81 6.85
C SER A 64 12.72 10.83 5.73
N ILE A 65 11.83 10.77 4.73
CA ILE A 65 11.69 11.74 3.65
C ILE A 65 10.32 12.38 3.82
N ILE A 66 10.25 13.71 3.85
CA ILE A 66 9.00 14.46 3.94
C ILE A 66 8.88 15.35 2.70
N ALA A 67 7.73 15.32 2.03
CA ALA A 67 7.40 16.24 0.93
C ALA A 67 5.96 16.74 1.09
N SER A 68 5.65 17.92 0.54
CA SER A 68 4.32 18.51 0.69
C SER A 68 3.96 19.41 -0.49
N GLN A 69 2.67 19.72 -0.65
CA GLN A 69 2.24 20.72 -1.63
C GLN A 69 2.86 22.10 -1.36
N ALA A 70 3.02 22.48 -0.09
CA ALA A 70 3.63 23.75 0.31
C ALA A 70 5.11 23.85 -0.10
N SER A 71 5.79 22.71 -0.27
CA SER A 71 7.16 22.63 -0.79
C SER A 71 7.21 22.27 -2.28
N GLU A 72 6.10 22.39 -3.01
CA GLU A 72 5.98 21.96 -4.41
C GLU A 72 6.42 20.50 -4.63
N TRP A 73 6.13 19.63 -3.65
CA TRP A 73 6.57 18.24 -3.61
C TRP A 73 8.09 18.01 -3.58
N ARG A 74 8.88 19.05 -3.30
CA ARG A 74 10.30 18.91 -2.98
C ARG A 74 10.46 18.25 -1.62
N GLN A 75 11.38 17.29 -1.55
CA GLN A 75 11.70 16.60 -0.31
C GLN A 75 12.47 17.50 0.67
N SER A 76 12.29 17.25 1.96
CA SER A 76 12.93 17.99 3.05
C SER A 76 14.43 17.75 3.16
N LYS A 77 14.90 16.55 2.81
CA LYS A 77 16.32 16.15 2.87
C LYS A 77 16.58 14.93 1.99
N VAL A 78 17.82 14.79 1.52
CA VAL A 78 18.34 13.55 0.90
C VAL A 78 18.87 12.65 2.01
N ILE A 79 18.40 11.41 2.08
CA ILE A 79 18.84 10.43 3.07
C ILE A 79 19.92 9.51 2.49
N THR A 80 20.66 8.81 3.35
CA THR A 80 21.63 7.78 2.91
C THR A 80 21.27 6.44 3.54
N LEU A 81 21.10 5.43 2.69
CA LEU A 81 20.80 4.05 3.06
C LEU A 81 21.94 3.13 2.59
N GLN A 82 21.90 1.85 2.98
CA GLN A 82 22.91 0.85 2.67
C GLN A 82 22.39 -0.19 1.70
N THR A 83 23.26 -0.73 0.84
CA THR A 83 22.95 -1.95 0.08
C THR A 83 22.71 -3.12 1.02
N ASP A 84 21.98 -4.14 0.54
CA ASP A 84 21.82 -5.44 1.21
C ASP A 84 21.25 -5.36 2.64
N THR A 85 20.65 -4.22 2.98
CA THR A 85 20.00 -3.95 4.25
C THR A 85 18.51 -3.86 3.99
N PRO A 86 17.70 -4.76 4.57
CA PRO A 86 16.25 -4.66 4.49
C PRO A 86 15.75 -3.46 5.30
N TYR A 87 15.00 -2.58 4.64
CA TYR A 87 14.32 -1.46 5.29
C TYR A 87 12.81 -1.67 5.24
N PHE A 88 12.16 -1.69 6.40
CA PHE A 88 10.72 -1.51 6.44
C PHE A 88 10.38 -0.08 6.05
N VAL A 89 9.62 0.05 4.97
CA VAL A 89 9.17 1.30 4.39
C VAL A 89 7.71 1.51 4.78
N GLN A 90 7.42 2.65 5.37
CA GLN A 90 6.05 3.07 5.65
C GLN A 90 5.77 4.43 5.00
N VAL A 91 4.69 4.49 4.22
CA VAL A 91 4.19 5.70 3.59
C VAL A 91 3.03 6.23 4.42
N THR A 92 3.12 7.49 4.86
CA THR A 92 2.07 8.16 5.62
C THR A 92 1.61 9.42 4.90
N HIS A 93 0.32 9.48 4.59
CA HIS A 93 -0.36 10.60 3.96
C HIS A 93 -1.00 11.47 5.04
N TYR A 94 -0.91 12.78 4.85
CA TYR A 94 -1.50 13.76 5.76
C TYR A 94 -2.38 14.76 5.01
N SER A 95 -3.50 15.11 5.63
CA SER A 95 -4.38 16.20 5.21
C SER A 95 -3.72 17.57 5.40
N LYS A 96 -4.40 18.62 4.93
CA LYS A 96 -3.99 20.02 5.16
C LYS A 96 -3.88 20.39 6.65
N SER A 97 -4.69 19.79 7.51
CA SER A 97 -4.66 20.00 8.96
C SER A 97 -3.53 19.22 9.66
N GLY A 98 -2.80 18.39 8.92
CA GLY A 98 -1.69 17.57 9.45
C GLY A 98 -2.12 16.26 10.09
N GLN A 99 -3.38 15.84 9.92
CA GLN A 99 -3.87 14.54 10.39
C GLN A 99 -3.55 13.45 9.37
N SER A 100 -3.21 12.24 9.84
CA SER A 100 -3.01 11.10 8.94
C SER A 100 -4.33 10.71 8.29
N ILE A 101 -4.30 10.48 6.98
CA ILE A 101 -5.46 10.08 6.17
C ILE A 101 -5.30 8.69 5.54
N ASN A 102 -4.29 7.91 5.94
CA ASN A 102 -4.08 6.54 5.43
C ASN A 102 -5.34 5.67 5.57
N ARG A 103 -6.11 5.85 6.65
CA ARG A 103 -7.37 5.13 6.87
C ARG A 103 -8.35 5.30 5.71
N GLU A 104 -8.40 6.49 5.12
CA GLU A 104 -9.31 6.81 4.03
C GLU A 104 -8.93 6.05 2.75
N TYR A 105 -7.64 5.79 2.53
CA TYR A 105 -7.15 4.98 1.40
C TYR A 105 -7.27 3.46 1.59
N VAL A 106 -7.67 2.98 2.78
CA VAL A 106 -7.68 1.54 3.11
C VAL A 106 -9.06 1.02 3.49
N THR A 107 -9.97 1.89 3.93
CA THR A 107 -11.28 1.45 4.43
C THR A 107 -12.36 1.61 3.37
N ASN A 108 -13.51 0.95 3.58
CA ASN A 108 -14.68 1.05 2.68
C ASN A 108 -14.43 0.64 1.21
N GLY A 109 -13.41 -0.19 0.93
CA GLY A 109 -13.10 -0.67 -0.41
C GLY A 109 -12.12 0.20 -1.20
N GLU A 110 -11.64 1.30 -0.60
CA GLU A 110 -10.67 2.22 -1.20
C GLU A 110 -9.30 1.55 -1.43
N ASP A 111 -8.94 0.57 -0.60
CA ASP A 111 -7.75 -0.28 -0.73
C ASP A 111 -7.65 -1.02 -2.08
N ARG A 112 -8.80 -1.29 -2.71
CA ARG A 112 -8.86 -1.97 -4.00
C ARG A 112 -8.52 -1.04 -5.16
N ILE A 113 -8.71 0.27 -4.98
CA ILE A 113 -8.55 1.24 -6.06
C ILE A 113 -7.39 2.19 -5.82
N HIS A 114 -6.87 2.32 -4.60
CA HIS A 114 -5.72 3.14 -4.25
C HIS A 114 -4.44 2.33 -4.07
N GLN A 115 -3.43 2.61 -4.91
CA GLN A 115 -2.29 1.72 -5.08
C GLN A 115 -0.97 2.45 -5.22
N HIS A 116 -0.02 2.17 -4.32
CA HIS A 116 1.31 2.77 -4.33
C HIS A 116 2.29 2.00 -5.21
N PHE A 117 3.08 2.73 -5.99
CA PHE A 117 4.15 2.20 -6.82
C PHE A 117 5.45 3.00 -6.61
N PHE A 118 6.56 2.29 -6.49
CA PHE A 118 7.91 2.85 -6.37
C PHE A 118 8.68 2.54 -7.65
N MET A 119 8.94 3.54 -8.47
CA MET A 119 9.58 3.37 -9.78
C MET A 119 11.00 3.93 -9.71
N PRO A 120 12.02 3.12 -9.38
CA PRO A 120 13.39 3.58 -9.35
C PRO A 120 13.87 3.89 -10.77
N LYS A 121 14.66 4.95 -10.89
CA LYS A 121 15.36 5.32 -12.11
C LYS A 121 16.81 5.65 -11.76
N ILE A 122 17.72 4.97 -12.43
CA ILE A 122 19.12 5.38 -12.50
C ILE A 122 19.31 6.01 -13.87
N GLU A 123 19.71 7.29 -13.89
CA GLU A 123 20.01 7.97 -15.15
C GLU A 123 21.14 7.23 -15.87
N GLU A 124 21.04 7.15 -17.21
CA GLU A 124 22.06 6.54 -18.08
C GLU A 124 22.33 5.03 -17.91
N SER A 125 21.52 4.31 -17.13
CA SER A 125 21.63 2.85 -17.00
C SER A 125 20.51 2.09 -17.71
N ASN A 126 20.82 0.89 -18.23
CA ASN A 126 19.83 -0.07 -18.73
C ASN A 126 19.29 -0.99 -17.62
N LEU A 127 19.48 -0.63 -16.34
CA LEU A 127 19.08 -1.47 -15.23
C LEU A 127 17.55 -1.50 -15.10
N SER A 128 17.02 -2.71 -14.94
CA SER A 128 15.62 -2.90 -14.58
C SER A 128 15.36 -2.48 -13.13
N ALA A 129 14.13 -2.13 -12.78
CA ALA A 129 13.79 -1.75 -11.41
C ALA A 129 14.15 -2.83 -10.37
N THR A 130 13.98 -4.11 -10.72
CA THR A 130 14.32 -5.26 -9.85
C THR A 130 15.82 -5.51 -9.74
N SER A 131 16.63 -4.96 -10.64
CA SER A 131 18.10 -4.94 -10.52
C SER A 131 18.57 -3.89 -9.51
N ILE A 132 17.74 -2.89 -9.18
CA ILE A 132 18.09 -1.78 -8.28
C ILE A 132 17.51 -2.04 -6.89
N ILE A 133 16.24 -2.47 -6.84
CA ILE A 133 15.46 -2.61 -5.61
C ILE A 133 14.75 -3.96 -5.61
N ASP A 134 14.87 -4.70 -4.50
CA ASP A 134 13.87 -5.68 -4.11
C ASP A 134 12.81 -5.01 -3.25
N TYR A 135 11.54 -5.29 -3.55
CA TYR A 135 10.42 -4.78 -2.77
C TYR A 135 9.39 -5.87 -2.48
N LEU A 136 9.08 -6.06 -1.20
CA LEU A 136 8.01 -6.94 -0.73
C LEU A 136 6.91 -6.11 -0.07
N TYR A 137 5.67 -6.25 -0.53
CA TYR A 137 4.51 -5.65 0.13
C TYR A 137 4.27 -6.31 1.49
N LEU A 138 4.09 -5.48 2.53
CA LEU A 138 3.80 -5.91 3.91
C LEU A 138 2.66 -5.07 4.52
N ASP A 139 1.68 -4.69 3.72
CA ASP A 139 0.42 -4.15 4.25
C ASP A 139 -0.21 -5.17 5.22
N THR A 140 -0.92 -4.69 6.23
CA THR A 140 -1.45 -5.51 7.33
C THR A 140 -2.98 -5.41 7.45
N ASP A 141 -3.59 -6.39 8.10
CA ASP A 141 -4.97 -6.35 8.59
C ASP A 141 -4.95 -6.58 10.12
N PRO A 142 -5.31 -5.58 10.96
CA PRO A 142 -5.78 -4.24 10.58
C PRO A 142 -4.67 -3.36 9.98
N TRP A 143 -5.07 -2.37 9.17
CA TRP A 143 -4.18 -1.56 8.34
C TRP A 143 -3.17 -0.72 9.13
N ASP A 144 -3.48 -0.34 10.36
CA ASP A 144 -2.67 0.49 11.25
C ASP A 144 -1.80 -0.33 12.20
N ALA A 145 -1.94 -1.66 12.20
CA ALA A 145 -1.13 -2.50 13.06
C ALA A 145 0.37 -2.35 12.78
N PRO A 146 1.22 -2.23 13.81
CA PRO A 146 2.67 -2.29 13.62
C PRO A 146 3.10 -3.65 13.07
N ILE A 147 4.07 -3.65 12.14
CA ILE A 147 4.52 -4.89 11.47
C ILE A 147 5.19 -5.91 12.40
N SER A 148 5.65 -5.46 13.56
CA SER A 148 6.27 -6.30 14.60
C SER A 148 5.25 -7.08 15.45
N THR A 149 3.96 -6.89 15.22
CA THR A 149 2.88 -7.55 16.00
C THR A 149 2.42 -8.87 15.38
N ASP A 150 1.35 -9.45 15.95
CA ASP A 150 0.64 -10.61 15.39
C ASP A 150 -0.40 -10.26 14.33
N ALA A 151 -0.40 -9.02 13.83
CA ALA A 151 -1.27 -8.63 12.74
C ALA A 151 -1.01 -9.45 11.48
N LYS A 152 -2.10 -9.74 10.77
CA LYS A 152 -2.04 -10.52 9.55
C LYS A 152 -1.37 -9.69 8.46
N VAL A 153 -0.30 -10.19 7.87
CA VAL A 153 0.28 -9.61 6.66
C VAL A 153 -0.61 -9.97 5.47
N ILE A 154 -1.03 -8.94 4.71
CA ILE A 154 -1.93 -9.08 3.55
C ILE A 154 -1.26 -8.64 2.25
N GLY A 155 0.04 -8.34 2.23
CA GLY A 155 0.73 -7.85 1.03
C GLY A 155 0.71 -8.81 -0.17
N LYS A 156 0.42 -10.11 0.03
CA LYS A 156 0.24 -11.08 -1.06
C LYS A 156 -1.20 -11.12 -1.58
N GLU A 157 -2.17 -10.77 -0.73
CA GLU A 157 -3.61 -10.86 -0.98
C GLU A 157 -4.21 -9.51 -1.39
N ASN A 158 -3.67 -8.41 -0.87
CA ASN A 158 -4.14 -7.04 -1.08
C ASN A 158 -2.99 -6.04 -0.89
N PRO A 159 -2.07 -5.94 -1.87
CA PRO A 159 -0.96 -5.00 -1.79
C PRO A 159 -1.44 -3.58 -2.07
N ILE A 160 -1.43 -2.73 -1.06
CA ILE A 160 -1.77 -1.29 -1.16
C ILE A 160 -0.49 -0.50 -1.38
N GLY A 161 0.61 -0.93 -0.75
CA GLY A 161 1.93 -0.29 -0.79
C GLY A 161 2.11 0.86 0.19
N LEU A 162 1.29 0.91 1.24
CA LEU A 162 1.53 1.79 2.39
C LEU A 162 2.66 1.22 3.26
N LYS A 163 2.81 -0.10 3.28
CA LYS A 163 3.88 -0.80 4.00
C LYS A 163 4.59 -1.82 3.10
N GLY A 164 5.91 -1.90 3.24
CA GLY A 164 6.69 -2.93 2.57
C GLY A 164 8.12 -3.02 3.09
N VAL A 165 8.89 -3.91 2.48
CA VAL A 165 10.33 -4.04 2.74
C VAL A 165 11.07 -3.75 1.46
N MET A 166 11.93 -2.75 1.51
CA MET A 166 12.77 -2.31 0.41
C MET A 166 14.23 -2.67 0.70
N THR A 167 14.87 -3.35 -0.23
CA THR A 167 16.32 -3.63 -0.19
C THR A 167 16.98 -3.09 -1.44
N PHE A 168 18.00 -2.27 -1.27
CA PHE A 168 18.77 -1.70 -2.37
C PHE A 168 19.93 -2.62 -2.73
N LYS A 169 20.13 -2.86 -4.04
CA LYS A 169 21.13 -3.82 -4.55
C LYS A 169 22.40 -3.18 -5.07
N VAL A 170 22.32 -1.93 -5.50
CA VAL A 170 23.42 -1.24 -6.18
C VAL A 170 23.70 0.06 -5.44
N PRO A 171 24.97 0.36 -5.10
CA PRO A 171 25.35 1.68 -4.61
C PRO A 171 25.04 2.73 -5.66
N THR A 172 24.42 3.82 -5.28
CA THR A 172 23.97 4.86 -6.21
C THR A 172 23.88 6.19 -5.48
N GLU A 173 24.57 7.20 -6.00
CA GLU A 173 24.38 8.57 -5.54
C GLU A 173 23.14 9.15 -6.22
N GLN A 174 22.31 9.88 -5.45
CA GLN A 174 21.09 10.51 -5.95
C GLN A 174 20.16 9.56 -6.73
N LEU A 175 19.96 8.34 -6.22
CA LEU A 175 18.96 7.43 -6.76
C LEU A 175 17.58 8.11 -6.73
N LYS A 176 16.99 8.32 -7.91
CA LYS A 176 15.65 8.88 -8.08
C LYS A 176 14.63 7.76 -8.01
N ILE A 177 13.61 7.92 -7.16
CA ILE A 177 12.48 7.01 -7.05
C ILE A 177 11.20 7.81 -7.20
N ARG A 178 10.42 7.49 -8.23
CA ARG A 178 9.10 8.07 -8.41
C ARG A 178 8.08 7.29 -7.58
N LEU A 179 7.45 7.96 -6.62
CA LEU A 179 6.34 7.41 -5.85
C LEU A 179 5.02 7.90 -6.45
N ARG A 180 4.16 6.94 -6.79
CA ARG A 180 2.84 7.19 -7.34
C ARG A 180 1.77 6.55 -6.48
N LEU A 181 0.73 7.30 -6.16
CA LEU A 181 -0.55 6.79 -5.68
C LEU A 181 -1.51 6.76 -6.87
N LEU A 182 -1.73 5.57 -7.41
CA LEU A 182 -2.65 5.34 -8.51
C LEU A 182 -4.05 5.09 -7.94
N HIS A 183 -5.02 5.89 -8.38
CA HIS A 183 -6.43 5.57 -8.31
C HIS A 183 -6.80 4.75 -9.56
N ALA A 184 -6.73 3.44 -9.41
CA ALA A 184 -7.01 2.42 -10.40
C ALA A 184 -8.50 2.07 -10.49
N ARG A 185 -8.92 1.45 -11.60
CA ARG A 185 -10.28 0.93 -11.77
C ARG A 185 -10.53 -0.43 -11.10
N GLY A 186 -9.53 -0.95 -10.38
CA GLY A 186 -9.56 -2.27 -9.76
C GLY A 186 -8.24 -2.59 -9.07
N SER A 187 -8.20 -3.71 -8.34
CA SER A 187 -7.06 -4.13 -7.50
C SER A 187 -5.74 -4.28 -8.26
N LYS A 188 -4.62 -4.37 -7.53
CA LYS A 188 -3.29 -4.60 -8.13
C LYS A 188 -3.19 -5.92 -8.90
N PHE A 189 -4.16 -6.81 -8.76
CA PHE A 189 -4.20 -8.06 -9.49
C PHE A 189 -4.64 -7.84 -10.94
N SER A 190 -3.90 -8.42 -11.87
CA SER A 190 -4.34 -8.56 -13.25
C SER A 190 -5.54 -9.50 -13.35
N SER A 191 -6.19 -9.51 -14.52
CA SER A 191 -7.23 -10.50 -14.84
C SER A 191 -6.77 -11.96 -14.71
N GLU A 192 -5.46 -12.21 -14.73
CA GLU A 192 -4.85 -13.55 -14.53
C GLU A 192 -4.52 -13.84 -13.06
N GLY A 193 -4.88 -12.96 -12.13
CA GLY A 193 -4.57 -13.12 -10.70
C GLY A 193 -3.11 -12.84 -10.35
N LYS A 194 -2.34 -12.17 -11.21
CA LYS A 194 -0.96 -11.78 -10.93
C LYS A 194 -0.91 -10.39 -10.31
N VAL A 195 -0.20 -10.24 -9.19
CA VAL A 195 0.04 -8.94 -8.55
C VAL A 195 0.90 -8.05 -9.45
N SER A 196 0.51 -6.79 -9.60
CA SER A 196 1.31 -5.78 -10.31
C SER A 196 2.65 -5.59 -9.59
N PRO A 197 3.78 -5.57 -10.31
CA PRO A 197 5.07 -5.33 -9.68
C PRO A 197 5.14 -3.92 -9.06
N PHE A 198 5.99 -3.75 -8.06
CA PHE A 198 6.08 -2.49 -7.31
C PHE A 198 6.42 -1.27 -8.17
N TYR A 199 7.08 -1.48 -9.32
CA TYR A 199 7.55 -0.42 -10.21
C TYR A 199 6.62 -0.18 -11.41
N GLN A 200 5.55 -0.95 -11.58
CA GLN A 200 4.67 -0.78 -12.75
C GLN A 200 3.26 -1.31 -12.49
N PRO A 201 2.21 -0.49 -12.70
CA PRO A 201 0.83 -0.98 -12.72
C PRO A 201 0.59 -1.93 -13.91
N SER A 202 -0.18 -3.00 -13.69
CA SER A 202 -0.65 -3.85 -14.80
C SER A 202 -1.60 -3.08 -15.74
N VAL A 203 -1.73 -3.54 -16.99
CA VAL A 203 -2.52 -2.87 -18.06
C VAL A 203 -3.95 -2.53 -17.61
N TRP A 204 -4.58 -3.40 -16.81
CA TRP A 204 -5.93 -3.19 -16.27
C TRP A 204 -6.04 -2.02 -15.28
N THR A 205 -4.95 -1.72 -14.58
CA THR A 205 -4.87 -0.63 -13.59
C THR A 205 -4.32 0.68 -14.19
N ALA A 206 -3.61 0.62 -15.32
CA ALA A 206 -2.83 1.73 -15.87
C ALA A 206 -3.65 2.94 -16.38
N ASN A 207 -4.95 2.77 -16.64
CA ASN A 207 -5.86 3.85 -17.09
C ASN A 207 -6.45 4.67 -15.91
N GLY A 208 -5.90 4.52 -14.71
CA GLY A 208 -6.27 5.27 -13.52
C GLY A 208 -5.72 6.70 -13.50
N GLN A 209 -6.28 7.54 -12.62
CA GLN A 209 -5.72 8.85 -12.29
C GLN A 209 -4.70 8.70 -11.17
N TYR A 210 -3.80 9.67 -11.01
CA TYR A 210 -2.84 9.67 -9.91
C TYR A 210 -3.24 10.75 -8.89
N ASP A 211 -3.61 10.36 -7.67
CA ASP A 211 -3.79 11.29 -6.56
C ASP A 211 -2.47 11.84 -6.03
N LEU A 212 -1.37 11.14 -6.31
CA LEU A 212 -0.02 11.58 -6.01
C LEU A 212 0.96 11.11 -7.08
N ASP A 213 1.83 12.02 -7.51
CA ASP A 213 2.95 11.71 -8.39
C ASP A 213 4.12 12.64 -8.06
N PHE A 214 5.15 12.14 -7.37
CA PHE A 214 6.37 12.90 -7.10
C PHE A 214 7.61 12.00 -7.13
N THR A 215 8.77 12.61 -7.26
CA THR A 215 10.07 11.92 -7.24
C THR A 215 10.86 12.35 -6.01
N PHE A 216 11.40 11.38 -5.28
CA PHE A 216 12.35 11.61 -4.21
C PHE A 216 13.71 11.01 -4.56
N GLU A 217 14.74 11.55 -3.93
CA GLU A 217 16.14 11.19 -4.11
C GLU A 217 16.72 10.67 -2.79
N LEU A 218 17.52 9.61 -2.89
CA LEU A 218 18.32 9.10 -1.78
C LEU A 218 19.68 8.63 -2.27
N ASN A 219 20.63 8.52 -1.35
CA ASN A 219 21.92 7.90 -1.60
C ASN A 219 21.89 6.45 -1.09
N VAL A 220 22.50 5.54 -1.84
CA VAL A 220 22.74 4.16 -1.44
C VAL A 220 24.26 3.93 -1.41
N LYS A 221 24.79 3.51 -0.27
CA LYS A 221 26.21 3.16 -0.11
C LYS A 221 26.36 1.66 0.09
N SER A 222 27.49 1.09 -0.30
CA SER A 222 27.79 -0.31 0.01
C SER A 222 27.72 -0.54 1.52
N LYS A 223 27.13 -1.67 1.91
CA LYS A 223 27.25 -2.18 3.28
C LYS A 223 28.74 -2.41 3.58
N LYS A 224 29.20 -1.86 4.70
CA LYS A 224 30.58 -2.07 5.17
C LYS A 224 30.73 -3.42 5.83
#